data_AF-A0A7C4VSA2-F1
#
_entry.id   AF-A0A7C4VSA2-F1
#
_cell.length_a   1.000
_cell.length_b   1.000
_cell.length_c   1.000
_cell.angle_alpha   90.00
_cell.angle_beta   90.00
_cell.angle_gamma   90.00
#
_symmetry.space_group_name_H-M   'P 1'
#
loop_
_entity.id
_entity.type
_entity.pdbx_description
1 polymer ?
#
loop_
_entity_poly.entity_id
_entity_poly.type
_entity_poly.pdbx_seq_one_letter_code
_entity_poly.pdbx_strand_id
1 'polypeptide(L)'
;MKVGEIKEPLYGYLQEIVIEPIENVKVIDIQRKPSPYHIRRLALSIKKIGFITPPIAIKSGEGYTIVDGQHRFLAAKELGIRELPLIV
;
A
#
# COMPACT_ATOMS: atom_id res chain seq x y z
N MET A 1 -2.57 7.26 10.79
CA MET A 1 -2.67 6.76 12.19
C MET A 1 -1.87 5.46 12.34
N LYS A 2 -0.93 5.36 13.29
CA LYS A 2 -0.23 4.10 13.60
C LYS A 2 -1.15 3.13 14.33
N VAL A 3 -1.18 1.88 13.91
CA VAL A 3 -2.03 0.81 14.49
C VAL A 3 -1.23 -0.40 14.98
N GLY A 4 0.04 -0.50 14.63
CA GLY A 4 0.92 -1.57 15.10
C GLY A 4 2.37 -1.34 14.71
N GLU A 5 3.25 -2.18 15.24
CA GLU A 5 4.67 -2.19 14.89
C GLU A 5 5.23 -3.62 14.99
N ILE A 6 6.25 -3.89 14.19
CA ILE A 6 6.98 -5.16 14.16
C ILE A 6 8.46 -4.82 14.10
N LYS A 7 9.28 -5.55 14.88
CA LYS A 7 10.74 -5.43 14.80
C LYS A 7 11.24 -6.26 13.62
N GLU A 8 11.94 -5.63 12.68
CA GLU A 8 12.53 -6.33 11.54
C GLU A 8 13.59 -7.33 12.02
N PRO A 9 13.55 -8.60 11.56
CA PRO A 9 14.35 -9.67 12.16
C PRO A 9 15.86 -9.58 11.92
N LEU A 10 16.34 -8.93 10.85
CA LEU A 10 17.76 -8.90 10.49
C LEU A 10 18.53 -7.73 11.12
N TYR A 11 18.01 -6.51 10.96
CA TYR A 11 18.62 -5.25 11.36
C TYR A 11 17.96 -4.61 12.58
N GLY A 12 16.76 -5.08 12.98
CA GLY A 12 16.13 -4.69 14.24
C GLY A 12 15.44 -3.33 14.24
N TYR A 13 15.26 -2.68 13.09
CA TYR A 13 14.47 -1.44 13.01
C TYR A 13 12.97 -1.73 13.18
N LEU A 14 12.21 -0.71 13.58
CA LEU A 14 10.76 -0.81 13.70
C LEU A 14 10.11 -0.58 12.34
N GLN A 15 9.31 -1.55 11.89
CA GLN A 15 8.34 -1.38 10.81
C GLN A 15 6.99 -1.05 11.42
N GLU A 16 6.37 0.03 10.97
CA GLU A 16 5.08 0.49 11.48
C GLU A 16 3.96 0.09 10.52
N ILE A 17 2.82 -0.29 11.09
CA ILE A 17 1.57 -0.40 10.33
C ILE A 17 0.79 0.88 10.56
N VAL A 18 0.53 1.63 9.48
CA VAL A 18 -0.20 2.90 9.53
C VAL A 18 -1.42 2.85 8.62
N ILE A 19 -2.51 3.49 9.01
CA ILE A 19 -3.67 3.78 8.16
C ILE A 19 -3.53 5.20 7.65
N GLU A 20 -3.59 5.39 6.34
CA GLU A 20 -3.40 6.70 5.70
C GLU A 20 -4.46 6.95 4.61
N PRO A 21 -4.97 8.19 4.48
CA PRO A 21 -5.75 8.62 3.32
C PRO A 21 -5.00 8.40 2.00
N ILE A 22 -5.72 7.89 1.01
CA ILE A 22 -5.14 7.45 -0.27
C ILE A 22 -4.52 8.59 -1.09
N GLU A 23 -4.94 9.83 -0.81
CA GLU A 23 -4.41 11.08 -1.37
C GLU A 23 -2.99 11.40 -0.90
N ASN A 24 -2.60 10.96 0.30
CA ASN A 24 -1.28 11.18 0.88
C ASN A 24 -0.26 10.11 0.42
N VAL A 25 -0.69 9.21 -0.46
CA VAL A 25 0.09 8.06 -0.92
C VAL A 25 0.33 8.16 -2.42
N LYS A 26 1.60 8.05 -2.83
CA LYS A 26 2.03 8.01 -4.23
C LYS A 26 2.79 6.72 -4.52
N VAL A 27 2.97 6.40 -5.81
CA VAL A 27 3.82 5.28 -6.25
C VAL A 27 5.15 5.85 -6.71
N ILE A 28 6.25 5.15 -6.46
CA ILE A 28 7.58 5.54 -6.96
C ILE A 28 7.60 5.57 -8.51
N ASP A 29 8.26 6.58 -9.07
CA ASP A 29 8.25 6.85 -10.53
C ASP A 29 8.99 5.78 -11.36
N ILE A 30 9.92 5.03 -10.76
CA ILE A 30 10.82 4.09 -11.46
C ILE A 30 10.16 2.70 -11.66
N GLN A 31 8.89 2.51 -11.26
CA GLN A 31 8.24 1.20 -11.38
C GLN A 31 7.82 0.84 -12.81
N ARG A 32 7.81 -0.48 -13.09
CA ARG A 32 7.27 -1.04 -14.34
C ARG A 32 5.84 -0.58 -14.53
N LYS A 33 5.48 -0.25 -15.77
CA LYS A 33 4.10 0.11 -16.14
C LYS A 33 3.11 -0.97 -15.64
N PRO A 34 2.11 -0.61 -14.83
CA PRO A 34 1.20 -1.58 -14.25
C PRO A 34 0.26 -2.17 -15.32
N SER A 35 0.07 -3.49 -15.30
CA SER A 35 -0.90 -4.19 -16.15
C SER A 35 -2.35 -3.91 -15.71
N PRO A 36 -3.22 -3.33 -16.56
CA PRO A 36 -4.63 -3.11 -16.24
C PRO A 36 -5.38 -4.41 -15.90
N TYR A 37 -5.01 -5.52 -16.54
CA TYR A 37 -5.59 -6.83 -16.25
C TYR A 37 -5.30 -7.28 -14.81
N HIS A 38 -4.07 -7.08 -14.32
CA HIS A 38 -3.71 -7.44 -12.95
C HIS A 38 -4.40 -6.55 -11.92
N ILE A 39 -4.56 -5.26 -12.20
CA ILE A 39 -5.31 -4.33 -11.33
C ILE A 39 -6.76 -4.82 -11.19
N ARG A 40 -7.47 -5.07 -12.30
CA ARG A 40 -8.87 -5.55 -12.28
C ARG A 40 -9.02 -6.88 -11.55
N ARG A 41 -8.12 -7.84 -11.80
CA ARG A 41 -8.15 -9.14 -11.13
C ARG A 41 -8.00 -8.99 -9.62
N LEU A 42 -7.14 -8.08 -9.20
CA LEU A 42 -6.90 -7.80 -7.79
C LEU A 42 -8.07 -7.05 -7.15
N ALA A 43 -8.68 -6.09 -7.85
CA ALA A 43 -9.90 -5.41 -7.41
C ALA A 43 -11.04 -6.41 -7.20
N LEU A 44 -11.23 -7.38 -8.10
CA LEU A 44 -12.19 -8.47 -7.93
C LEU A 44 -11.86 -9.37 -6.73
N SER A 45 -10.57 -9.65 -6.49
CA SER A 45 -10.14 -10.39 -5.29
C SER A 45 -10.49 -9.62 -4.03
N ILE A 46 -10.13 -8.34 -3.96
CA ILE A 46 -10.40 -7.47 -2.80
C ILE A 46 -11.90 -7.39 -2.53
N LYS A 47 -12.75 -7.29 -3.55
CA LYS A 47 -14.22 -7.35 -3.39
C LYS A 47 -14.72 -8.65 -2.76
N LYS A 48 -14.02 -9.77 -2.97
CA LYS A 48 -14.42 -11.09 -2.47
C LYS A 48 -13.90 -11.39 -1.07
N ILE A 49 -12.64 -11.04 -0.78
CA ILE A 49 -11.96 -11.47 0.45
C ILE A 49 -11.45 -10.31 1.32
N GLY A 50 -11.64 -9.07 0.90
CA GLY A 50 -11.14 -7.88 1.58
C GLY A 50 -9.71 -7.49 1.20
N PHE A 51 -9.24 -6.39 1.78
CA PHE A 51 -7.89 -5.86 1.58
C PHE A 51 -6.93 -6.43 2.63
N ILE A 52 -6.43 -7.64 2.37
CA ILE A 52 -5.74 -8.45 3.38
C ILE A 52 -4.22 -8.25 3.47
N THR A 53 -3.61 -7.54 2.51
CA THR A 53 -2.15 -7.37 2.46
C THR A 53 -1.78 -5.92 2.19
N PRO A 54 -1.34 -5.17 3.21
CA PRO A 54 -0.88 -3.78 3.08
C PRO A 54 0.29 -3.63 2.08
N PRO A 55 0.29 -2.62 1.21
CA PRO A 55 1.48 -2.22 0.45
C PRO A 55 2.62 -1.79 1.39
N ILE A 56 3.85 -1.86 0.88
CA ILE A 56 5.03 -1.34 1.58
C ILE A 56 5.34 0.04 1.03
N ALA A 57 5.53 1.00 1.91
CA ALA A 57 5.84 2.37 1.57
C ALA A 57 7.01 2.90 2.41
N ILE A 58 7.58 4.01 1.96
CA ILE A 58 8.53 4.80 2.73
C ILE A 58 7.95 6.18 2.97
N LYS A 59 8.24 6.77 4.13
CA LYS A 59 7.85 8.16 4.39
C LYS A 59 8.58 9.10 3.43
N SER A 60 7.86 10.00 2.78
CA SER A 60 8.38 10.93 1.76
C SER A 60 7.76 12.31 1.95
N GLY A 61 8.48 13.20 2.65
CA GLY A 61 7.94 14.49 3.06
C GLY A 61 6.75 14.31 4.02
N GLU A 62 5.61 14.90 3.68
CA GLU A 62 4.36 14.80 4.44
C GLU A 62 3.53 13.54 4.12
N GLY A 63 3.88 12.80 3.07
CA GLY A 63 3.15 11.61 2.62
C GLY A 63 3.99 10.34 2.58
N TYR A 64 3.51 9.37 1.79
CA TYR A 64 4.14 8.05 1.66
C TYR A 64 4.34 7.67 0.19
N THR A 65 5.46 7.04 -0.10
CA THR A 65 5.79 6.53 -1.43
C THR A 65 5.79 5.01 -1.39
N ILE A 66 4.89 4.38 -2.14
CA ILE A 66 4.83 2.94 -2.31
C ILE A 66 6.06 2.45 -3.06
N VAL A 67 6.77 1.51 -2.44
CA VAL A 67 7.93 0.81 -3.00
C VAL A 67 7.58 -0.63 -3.40
N ASP A 68 6.58 -1.24 -2.74
CA ASP A 68 6.01 -2.53 -3.14
C ASP A 68 4.47 -2.54 -3.00
N GLY A 69 3.79 -3.21 -3.94
CA GLY A 69 2.33 -3.33 -3.94
C GLY A 69 1.58 -2.29 -4.77
N GLN A 70 2.20 -1.72 -5.82
CA GLN A 70 1.54 -0.77 -6.73
C GLN A 70 0.19 -1.27 -7.26
N HIS A 71 0.07 -2.53 -7.70
CA HIS A 71 -1.22 -3.06 -8.17
C HIS A 71 -2.29 -3.05 -7.08
N ARG A 72 -1.92 -3.32 -5.82
CA ARG A 72 -2.86 -3.30 -4.67
C ARG A 72 -3.38 -1.89 -4.44
N PHE A 73 -2.50 -0.91 -4.46
CA PHE A 73 -2.87 0.49 -4.34
C PHE A 73 -3.75 0.99 -5.48
N LEU A 74 -3.41 0.65 -6.73
CA LEU A 74 -4.23 1.03 -7.89
C LEU A 74 -5.60 0.34 -7.87
N ALA A 75 -5.66 -0.91 -7.42
CA ALA A 75 -6.93 -1.61 -7.23
C ALA A 75 -7.77 -0.96 -6.12
N ALA A 76 -7.15 -0.53 -5.02
CA ALA A 76 -7.84 0.21 -3.96
C ALA A 76 -8.44 1.53 -4.48
N LYS A 77 -7.69 2.27 -5.31
CA LYS A 77 -8.19 3.47 -6.01
C LYS A 77 -9.38 3.15 -6.92
N GLU A 78 -9.29 2.10 -7.73
CA GLU A 78 -10.38 1.67 -8.63
C GLU A 78 -11.66 1.29 -7.86
N LEU A 79 -11.50 0.77 -6.63
CA LEU A 79 -12.61 0.40 -5.75
C LEU A 79 -13.18 1.56 -4.92
N GLY A 80 -12.59 2.75 -4.99
CA GLY A 80 -13.03 3.91 -4.20
C GLY A 80 -12.71 3.82 -2.70
N ILE A 81 -11.69 3.03 -2.34
CA ILE A 81 -11.19 2.97 -0.96
C ILE A 81 -10.54 4.31 -0.60
N ARG A 82 -10.93 4.91 0.52
CA ARG A 82 -10.48 6.24 0.96
C ARG A 82 -9.22 6.20 1.82
N GLU A 83 -9.08 5.17 2.63
CA GLU A 83 -7.94 4.96 3.53
C GLU A 83 -7.43 3.54 3.37
N LEU A 84 -6.12 3.33 3.43
CA LEU A 84 -5.52 2.00 3.34
C LEU A 84 -4.43 1.79 4.39
N PRO A 85 -4.23 0.55 4.86
CA PRO A 85 -3.08 0.22 5.66
C PRO A 85 -1.82 0.20 4.80
N LEU A 86 -0.72 0.69 5.35
CA LEU A 86 0.63 0.64 4.80
C LEU A 86 1.57 0.03 5.85
N ILE A 87 2.57 -0.71 5.38
CA ILE A 87 3.76 -1.04 6.18
C ILE A 87 4.84 -0.02 5.81
N VAL A 88 5.43 0.63 6.80
CA VAL A 88 6.41 1.74 6.65
C VAL A 88 7.67 1.46 7.45
#